data_AF-A0A915XX41-F1
#
_entry.id   AF-A0A915XX41-F1
#
_cell.length_a   1.000
_cell.length_b   1.000
_cell.length_c   1.000
_cell.angle_alpha   90.00
_cell.angle_beta   90.00
_cell.angle_gamma   90.00
#
_symmetry.space_group_name_H-M   'P 1'
#
loop_
_entity.id
_entity.type
_entity.pdbx_description
1 polymer ?
#
loop_
_entity_poly.entity_id
_entity_poly.type
_entity_poly.pdbx_seq_one_letter_code
_entity_poly.pdbx_strand_id
1 'polypeptide(L)'
;MARTGRVHSLWSLALWLIVAGVVLSTTPRTAQRFAEWRKLRTETADMERTLAHLRAQEQSLEQELRRVQTDLGRESLARQRGWLRKGEEPLRIDRD
;
A
#
# COMPACT_ATOMS: atom_id res chain seq x y z
N MET A 1 -12.17 -52.89 42.77
CA MET A 1 -11.30 -52.12 41.84
C MET A 1 -11.83 -50.72 41.54
N ALA A 2 -12.40 -49.98 42.51
CA ALA A 2 -13.06 -48.68 42.25
C ALA A 2 -12.23 -47.44 42.64
N ARG A 3 -11.10 -47.61 43.34
CA ARG A 3 -10.27 -46.50 43.85
C ARG A 3 -9.23 -45.98 42.85
N THR A 4 -8.71 -46.84 41.97
CA THR A 4 -7.69 -46.47 40.96
C THR A 4 -8.26 -45.59 39.84
N GLY A 5 -9.54 -45.77 39.48
CA GLY A 5 -10.20 -44.95 38.45
C GLY A 5 -10.39 -43.48 38.83
N ARG A 6 -10.58 -43.17 40.12
CA ARG A 6 -10.75 -41.77 40.58
C ARG A 6 -9.45 -40.97 40.53
N VAL A 7 -8.32 -41.61 40.83
CA VAL A 7 -7.00 -40.96 40.77
C VAL A 7 -6.63 -40.64 39.32
N HIS A 8 -6.86 -41.58 38.39
CA HIS A 8 -6.68 -41.31 36.96
C HIS A 8 -7.63 -40.25 36.42
N SER A 9 -8.89 -40.23 36.87
CA SER A 9 -9.86 -39.20 36.48
C SER A 9 -9.44 -37.80 36.94
N LEU A 10 -8.90 -37.66 38.16
CA LEU A 10 -8.42 -36.38 38.69
C LEU A 10 -7.15 -35.91 37.95
N TRP A 11 -6.23 -36.83 37.68
CA TRP A 11 -5.04 -36.53 36.88
C TRP A 11 -5.38 -36.14 35.44
N SER A 12 -6.34 -36.82 34.82
CA SER A 12 -6.87 -36.46 33.49
C SER A 12 -7.47 -35.05 33.49
N LEU A 13 -8.28 -34.72 34.50
CA LEU A 13 -8.86 -33.37 34.65
C LEU A 13 -7.79 -32.29 34.82
N ALA A 14 -6.78 -32.54 35.64
CA ALA A 14 -5.66 -31.63 35.81
C ALA A 14 -4.89 -31.42 34.50
N LEU A 15 -4.65 -32.49 33.73
CA LEU A 15 -3.98 -32.42 32.44
C LEU A 15 -4.80 -31.62 31.42
N TRP A 16 -6.13 -31.84 31.39
CA TRP A 16 -7.05 -31.07 30.55
C TRP A 16 -7.09 -29.59 30.91
N LEU A 17 -7.03 -29.24 32.20
CA LEU A 17 -6.97 -27.84 32.65
C LEU A 17 -5.67 -27.15 32.21
N ILE A 18 -4.54 -27.87 32.26
CA ILE A 18 -3.25 -27.35 31.77
C ILE A 18 -3.31 -27.11 30.26
N VAL A 19 -3.82 -28.07 29.49
CA VAL A 19 -3.99 -27.93 28.02
C VAL A 19 -4.93 -26.76 27.71
N ALA A 20 -6.06 -26.65 28.39
CA ALA A 20 -7.00 -25.54 28.21
C ALA A 20 -6.34 -24.18 28.52
N GLY A 21 -5.58 -24.09 29.62
CA GLY A 21 -4.85 -22.87 29.99
C GLY A 21 -3.79 -22.46 28.96
N VAL A 22 -3.07 -23.42 28.37
CA VAL A 22 -2.11 -23.17 27.29
C VAL A 22 -2.82 -22.69 26.03
N VAL A 23 -3.93 -23.32 25.65
CA VAL A 23 -4.72 -22.90 24.47
C VAL A 23 -5.30 -21.49 24.65
N LEU A 24 -5.88 -21.19 25.82
CA LEU A 24 -6.44 -19.88 26.14
C LEU A 24 -5.38 -18.77 26.24
N SER A 25 -4.15 -19.09 26.65
CA SER A 25 -3.07 -18.11 26.76
C SER A 25 -2.33 -17.87 25.43
N THR A 26 -2.29 -18.86 24.54
CA THR A 26 -1.64 -18.76 23.24
C THR A 26 -2.54 -18.12 22.16
N THR A 27 -3.84 -18.42 22.19
CA THR A 27 -4.84 -17.84 21.25
C THR A 27 -4.81 -16.31 21.15
N PRO A 28 -4.80 -15.51 22.24
CA PRO A 28 -4.82 -14.05 22.12
C PRO A 28 -3.56 -13.50 21.48
N ARG A 29 -2.38 -14.06 21.79
CA ARG A 29 -1.11 -13.65 21.18
C ARG A 29 -1.06 -14.00 19.69
N THR A 30 -1.56 -15.18 19.31
CA THR A 30 -1.65 -15.54 17.89
C THR A 30 -2.65 -14.66 17.15
N ALA A 31 -3.80 -14.35 17.75
CA ALA A 31 -4.81 -13.50 17.14
C ALA A 31 -4.29 -12.07 16.89
N GLN A 32 -3.56 -11.50 17.85
CA GLN A 32 -2.90 -10.20 17.71
C GLN A 32 -1.87 -10.20 16.57
N ARG A 33 -0.98 -11.19 16.52
CA ARG A 33 -0.01 -11.33 15.42
C ARG A 33 -0.68 -11.48 14.05
N PHE A 34 -1.77 -12.24 13.96
CA PHE A 34 -2.54 -12.36 12.72
C PHE A 34 -3.22 -11.06 12.33
N ALA A 35 -3.69 -10.27 13.29
CA ALA A 35 -4.27 -8.95 13.03
C ALA A 35 -3.20 -7.96 12.56
N GLU A 36 -2.04 -7.91 13.22
CA GLU A 36 -0.88 -7.10 12.81
C GLU A 36 -0.39 -7.48 11.41
N TRP A 37 -0.25 -8.78 11.14
CA TRP A 37 0.14 -9.26 9.82
C TRP A 37 -0.88 -8.89 8.74
N ARG A 38 -2.19 -9.01 9.03
CA ARG A 38 -3.23 -8.57 8.09
C ARG A 38 -3.17 -7.06 7.85
N LYS A 39 -2.96 -6.27 8.89
CA LYS A 39 -2.81 -4.81 8.80
C LYS A 39 -1.60 -4.43 7.95
N LEU A 40 -0.44 -5.03 8.21
CA LEU A 40 0.77 -4.82 7.42
C LEU A 40 0.54 -5.17 5.94
N ARG A 41 -0.14 -6.29 5.65
CA ARG A 41 -0.46 -6.66 4.26
C ARG A 41 -1.38 -5.65 3.58
N THR A 42 -2.36 -5.10 4.30
CA THR A 42 -3.23 -4.05 3.72
C THR A 42 -2.46 -2.76 3.47
N GLU A 43 -1.57 -2.37 4.38
CA GLU A 43 -0.72 -1.19 4.22
C GLU A 43 0.25 -1.35 3.05
N THR A 44 0.88 -2.52 2.90
CA THR A 44 1.78 -2.78 1.77
C THR A 44 1.04 -2.73 0.44
N ALA A 45 -0.15 -3.32 0.36
CA ALA A 45 -0.96 -3.28 -0.85
C ALA A 45 -1.39 -1.84 -1.22
N ASP A 46 -1.67 -1.01 -0.22
CA ASP A 46 -2.03 0.40 -0.45
C ASP A 46 -0.83 1.24 -0.90
N MET A 47 0.34 1.00 -0.30
CA MET A 47 1.60 1.61 -0.74
C MET A 47 1.96 1.21 -2.17
N GLU A 48 1.79 -0.05 -2.54
CA GLU A 48 2.02 -0.53 -3.91
C GLU A 48 1.12 0.17 -4.93
N ARG A 49 -0.17 0.36 -4.60
CA ARG A 49 -1.10 1.13 -5.46
C ARG A 49 -0.66 2.58 -5.59
N THR A 50 -0.25 3.20 -4.48
CA THR A 50 0.24 4.57 -4.47
C THR A 50 1.49 4.72 -5.33
N LEU A 51 2.44 3.79 -5.23
CA LEU A 51 3.64 3.77 -6.07
C LEU A 51 3.30 3.58 -7.55
N ALA A 52 2.36 2.70 -7.89
CA ALA A 52 1.92 2.52 -9.26
C ALA A 52 1.28 3.81 -9.82
N HIS A 53 0.47 4.49 -9.01
CA HIS A 53 -0.15 5.76 -9.40
C HIS A 53 0.90 6.86 -9.61
N LEU A 54 1.85 7.00 -8.69
CA LEU A 54 2.93 7.99 -8.81
C LEU A 54 3.79 7.75 -10.04
N ARG A 55 4.13 6.50 -10.36
CA ARG A 55 4.88 6.16 -11.59
C ARG A 55 4.11 6.53 -12.85
N ALA A 56 2.78 6.31 -12.86
CA ALA A 56 1.96 6.73 -13.99
C ALA A 56 1.93 8.26 -14.14
N GLN A 57 1.86 9.00 -13.02
CA GLN A 57 1.95 10.46 -13.02
C GLN A 57 3.31 10.94 -13.51
N GLU A 58 4.40 10.33 -13.06
CA GLU A 58 5.76 10.64 -13.51
C GLU A 58 5.90 10.45 -15.02
N GLN A 59 5.44 9.32 -15.56
CA GLN A 59 5.45 9.08 -17.01
C GLN A 59 4.59 10.10 -17.78
N SER A 60 3.43 10.47 -17.24
CA SER A 60 2.58 11.52 -17.83
C SER A 60 3.31 12.87 -17.86
N LEU A 61 3.94 13.25 -16.75
CA LEU A 61 4.68 14.50 -16.64
C LEU A 61 5.92 14.50 -17.55
N GLU A 62 6.63 13.38 -17.68
CA GLU A 62 7.73 13.25 -18.63
C GLU A 62 7.26 13.44 -20.09
N GLN A 63 6.10 12.89 -20.45
CA GLN A 63 5.52 13.08 -21.78
C GLN A 63 5.12 14.53 -22.01
N GLU A 64 4.51 15.19 -21.03
CA GLU A 64 4.20 16.62 -21.09
C GLU A 64 5.48 17.46 -21.22
N LEU A 65 6.52 17.13 -20.47
CA LEU A 65 7.80 17.82 -20.52
C LEU A 65 8.45 17.67 -21.91
N ARG A 66 8.47 16.45 -22.46
CA ARG A 66 8.95 16.21 -23.85
C ARG A 66 8.15 16.97 -24.88
N ARG A 67 6.82 17.03 -24.72
CA ARG A 67 5.95 17.82 -25.59
C ARG A 67 6.35 19.29 -25.54
N VAL A 68 6.48 19.87 -24.35
CA VAL A 68 6.82 21.28 -24.13
C VAL A 68 8.29 21.59 -24.44
N GLN A 69 9.17 20.62 -24.62
CA GLN A 69 10.53 20.91 -25.12
C GLN A 69 10.58 21.29 -26.60
N THR A 70 9.56 20.90 -27.38
CA THR A 70 9.43 21.30 -28.78
C THR A 70 8.88 22.72 -28.91
N ASP A 71 9.27 23.46 -29.94
CA ASP A 71 8.79 24.84 -30.17
C ASP A 71 7.27 24.89 -30.32
N LEU A 72 6.69 23.96 -31.08
CA LEU A 72 5.24 23.78 -31.22
C LEU A 72 4.56 23.47 -29.88
N GLY A 73 5.20 22.67 -29.03
CA GLY A 73 4.70 22.36 -27.70
C GLY A 73 4.69 23.58 -26.78
N ARG A 74 5.79 24.35 -26.74
CA ARG A 74 5.89 25.62 -25.99
C ARG A 74 4.83 26.60 -26.44
N GLU A 75 4.66 26.75 -27.75
CA GLU A 75 3.67 27.64 -28.33
C GLU A 75 2.25 27.20 -27.96
N SER A 76 1.95 25.89 -28.06
CA SER A 76 0.64 25.37 -27.67
C SER A 76 0.32 25.60 -26.19
N LEU A 77 1.32 25.43 -25.32
CA LEU A 77 1.19 25.69 -23.88
C LEU A 77 1.01 27.19 -23.59
N ALA A 78 1.80 28.04 -24.26
CA ALA A 78 1.69 29.50 -24.14
C ALA A 78 0.31 30.00 -24.57
N ARG A 79 -0.25 29.45 -25.66
CA ARG A 79 -1.64 29.74 -26.08
C ARG A 79 -2.67 29.24 -25.07
N GLN A 80 -2.51 28.03 -24.55
CA GLN A 80 -3.43 27.46 -23.54
C GLN A 80 -3.42 28.25 -22.23
N ARG A 81 -2.27 28.79 -21.83
CA ARG A 81 -2.11 29.68 -20.67
C ARG A 81 -2.43 31.14 -20.95
N GLY A 82 -2.78 31.48 -22.19
CA GLY A 82 -3.16 32.83 -22.61
C GLY A 82 -2.00 33.82 -22.73
N TRP A 83 -0.75 33.33 -22.71
CA TRP A 83 0.45 34.14 -22.94
C TRP A 83 0.65 34.51 -24.41
N LEU A 84 0.06 33.73 -25.32
CA LEU A 84 0.08 34.00 -26.76
C LEU A 84 -1.36 33.97 -27.29
N ARG A 85 -1.80 35.03 -27.98
CA ARG A 85 -3.15 35.11 -28.55
C ARG A 85 -3.24 34.35 -29.88
N LYS A 86 -4.46 33.98 -30.25
CA LYS A 86 -4.74 33.29 -31.52
C LYS A 86 -4.45 34.24 -32.69
N GLY A 87 -3.35 34.00 -33.41
CA GLY A 87 -2.93 34.78 -34.58
C GLY A 87 -1.71 35.68 -34.38
N GLU A 88 -1.09 35.69 -33.19
CA GLU A 88 0.22 36.32 -32.98
C GLU A 88 1.35 35.44 -33.56
N GLU A 89 2.45 36.07 -33.98
CA GLU A 89 3.61 35.38 -34.57
C GLU A 89 4.16 34.28 -33.64
N PRO A 90 4.66 33.17 -34.22
CA PRO A 90 5.17 32.07 -33.42
C PRO A 90 6.34 32.52 -32.55
N LEU A 91 6.46 31.94 -31.35
CA LEU A 91 7.55 32.23 -30.43
C LEU A 91 8.89 31.91 -31.12
N ARG A 92 9.59 32.93 -31.63
CA ARG A 92 10.96 32.81 -32.12
C ARG A 92 11.87 32.87 -30.91
N ILE A 93 12.21 31.70 -30.38
CA ILE A 93 13.24 31.58 -29.36
C ILE A 93 14.56 31.45 -30.14
N ASP A 94 15.28 32.56 -30.30
CA ASP A 94 16.63 32.52 -30.84
C ASP A 94 17.49 31.61 -29.93
N ARG A 95 17.94 30.49 -30.51
CA ARG A 95 18.97 29.64 -29.92
C ARG A 95 20.28 30.07 -30.56
N ASP A 96 21.01 30.95 -29.88
CA ASP A 96 22.44 31.15 -30.11
C ASP A 96 23.24 29.90 -29.71
#